data_AF-A0A922ZNJ6-F1
#
_entry.id   AF-A0A922ZNJ6-F1
#
_cell.length_a   1.000
_cell.length_b   1.000
_cell.length_c   1.000
_cell.angle_alpha   90.00
_cell.angle_beta   90.00
_cell.angle_gamma   90.00
#
_symmetry.space_group_name_H-M   'P 1'
#
loop_
_entity.id
_entity.type
_entity.pdbx_description
1 polymer ?
#
loop_
_entity_poly.entity_id
_entity_poly.type
_entity_poly.pdbx_seq_one_letter_code
_entity_poly.pdbx_strand_id
1 'polypeptide(L)'
;MGNIVVYTDGSCLGNPGAGGWAAIINRNGEEHILKGGEPNSTNNRMEMKAVIEALRWISKNAHGENASIYSDSSLVINSIKKGWKRKTNLDLWEEFDEVMAKLKNVKLDWNWVKGHADNKMNQRVDELAVKESKKIPKSVSENASAKVLAEVKKLGDGYYCKNCHKKANGLLGWMPDSEMIRVDCEHCGKYIMFGEKNKKNIDLAKKHVLVSKKQLEKIIKIKENRGDAVGENDLKDIKKWTREEAEVFISSEQTLF
;
A
#
# COMPACT_ATOMS: atom_id res chain seq x y z
N MET A 1 9.91 19.33 29.94
CA MET A 1 9.03 18.95 28.82
C MET A 1 9.93 18.72 27.63
N GLY A 2 10.26 17.46 27.32
CA GLY A 2 11.00 17.19 26.09
C GLY A 2 10.06 17.35 24.90
N ASN A 3 10.53 18.07 23.89
CA ASN A 3 9.81 18.26 22.64
C ASN A 3 10.46 17.34 21.62
N ILE A 4 9.78 16.25 21.27
CA ILE A 4 10.18 15.41 20.16
C ILE A 4 9.86 16.18 18.87
N VAL A 5 10.86 16.39 18.01
CA VAL A 5 10.66 17.05 16.71
C VAL A 5 10.86 16.02 15.61
N VAL A 6 9.87 15.86 14.75
CA VAL A 6 9.86 14.87 13.68
C VAL A 6 9.77 15.57 12.33
N TYR A 7 10.61 15.17 11.38
CA TYR A 7 10.49 15.50 9.96
C TYR A 7 10.27 14.21 9.19
N THR A 8 9.29 14.18 8.27
CA THR A 8 8.95 12.99 7.48
C THR A 8 8.80 13.34 6.01
N ASP A 9 9.24 12.44 5.13
CA ASP A 9 9.07 12.59 3.69
C ASP A 9 9.05 11.21 2.99
N GLY A 10 8.46 11.16 1.80
CA GLY A 10 8.36 9.99 0.96
C GLY A 10 8.53 10.33 -0.52
N SER A 11 9.30 9.52 -1.22
CA SER A 11 9.64 9.75 -2.63
C SER A 11 9.61 8.46 -3.42
N CYS A 12 9.08 8.48 -4.65
CA CYS A 12 9.16 7.38 -5.58
C CYS A 12 9.91 7.74 -6.87
N LEU A 13 10.69 6.77 -7.37
CA LEU A 13 11.28 6.80 -8.70
C LEU A 13 10.25 6.28 -9.71
N GLY A 14 9.43 7.21 -10.21
CA GLY A 14 8.19 6.88 -10.94
C GLY A 14 7.00 6.77 -9.98
N ASN A 15 5.79 7.07 -10.45
CA ASN A 15 4.60 7.07 -9.60
C ASN A 15 3.41 6.41 -10.34
N PRO A 16 3.22 5.08 -10.20
CA PRO A 16 3.89 4.18 -9.25
C PRO A 16 5.32 3.81 -9.65
N GLY A 17 6.15 3.42 -8.67
CA GLY A 17 7.55 3.07 -8.87
C GLY A 17 8.26 2.64 -7.59
N ALA A 18 9.59 2.48 -7.64
CA ALA A 18 10.37 2.19 -6.44
C ALA A 18 10.28 3.37 -5.47
N GLY A 19 9.67 3.12 -4.32
CA GLY A 19 9.43 4.10 -3.27
C GLY A 19 10.45 4.00 -2.15
N GLY A 20 10.78 5.14 -1.57
CA GLY A 20 11.55 5.28 -0.36
C GLY A 20 10.86 6.27 0.57
N TRP A 21 10.99 6.05 1.87
CA TRP A 21 10.43 6.91 2.91
C TRP A 21 11.49 7.12 4.00
N ALA A 22 11.43 8.27 4.66
CA ALA A 22 12.33 8.57 5.76
C ALA A 22 11.63 9.43 6.83
N ALA A 23 12.07 9.26 8.08
CA ALA A 23 11.73 10.13 9.18
C ALA A 23 12.99 10.45 9.99
N ILE A 24 13.22 11.73 10.27
CA ILE A 24 14.25 12.20 11.19
C ILE A 24 13.55 12.63 12.48
N ILE A 25 13.93 12.03 13.60
CA ILE A 25 13.36 12.29 14.92
C ILE A 25 14.47 12.88 15.79
N ASN A 26 14.28 14.10 16.27
CA ASN A 26 15.14 14.70 17.29
C ASN A 26 14.45 14.63 18.65
N ARG A 27 15.09 13.99 19.62
CA ARG A 27 14.63 13.95 21.01
C ARG A 27 15.76 14.43 21.90
N ASN A 28 15.57 15.58 22.53
CA ASN A 28 16.53 16.16 23.48
C ASN A 28 17.96 16.30 22.90
N GLY A 29 18.08 16.60 21.61
CA GLY A 29 19.36 16.74 20.91
C GLY A 29 19.90 15.43 20.30
N GLU A 30 19.33 14.28 20.64
CA GLU A 30 19.66 13.00 20.01
C GLU A 30 18.84 12.80 18.73
N GLU A 31 19.51 12.43 17.65
CA GLU A 31 18.89 12.19 16.35
C GLU A 31 18.70 10.69 16.09
N HIS A 32 17.48 10.31 15.72
CA HIS A 32 17.13 8.99 15.25
C HIS A 32 16.60 9.08 13.82
N ILE A 33 17.20 8.29 12.92
CA ILE A 33 16.78 8.23 11.51
C ILE A 33 16.07 6.90 11.27
N LEU A 34 14.81 6.97 10.87
CA LEU A 34 14.03 5.84 10.37
C LEU A 34 13.92 5.97 8.86
N LYS A 35 14.03 4.85 8.15
CA LYS A 35 13.93 4.84 6.69
C LYS A 35 13.65 3.45 6.16
N GLY A 36 13.07 3.40 4.98
CA GLY A 36 12.78 2.16 4.27
C GLY A 36 12.28 2.43 2.87
N GLY A 37 11.79 1.41 2.20
CA GLY A 37 11.25 1.57 0.85
C GLY A 37 10.51 0.33 0.37
N GLU A 38 9.79 0.51 -0.73
CA GLU A 38 8.94 -0.50 -1.35
C GLU A 38 9.20 -0.54 -2.87
N PRO A 39 9.33 -1.72 -3.50
CA PRO A 39 9.67 -1.82 -4.93
C PRO A 39 8.60 -1.28 -5.87
N ASN A 40 7.35 -1.19 -5.42
CA ASN A 40 6.25 -0.65 -6.21
C ASN A 40 5.26 0.08 -5.28
N SER A 41 5.39 1.40 -5.20
CA SER A 41 4.58 2.26 -4.35
C SER A 41 4.30 3.61 -5.03
N THR A 42 3.60 4.50 -4.33
CA THR A 42 3.31 5.87 -4.79
C THR A 42 3.85 6.89 -3.79
N ASN A 43 4.06 8.14 -4.22
CA ASN A 43 4.55 9.21 -3.32
C ASN A 43 3.68 9.31 -2.06
N ASN A 44 2.35 9.42 -2.24
CA ASN A 44 1.40 9.51 -1.13
C ASN A 44 1.51 8.32 -0.15
N ARG A 45 1.79 7.10 -0.63
CA ARG A 45 1.97 5.93 0.24
C ARG A 45 3.27 6.01 1.02
N MET A 46 4.37 6.44 0.39
CA MET A 46 5.66 6.58 1.05
C MET A 46 5.65 7.71 2.09
N GLU A 47 5.05 8.84 1.75
CA GLU A 47 4.83 9.96 2.67
C GLU A 47 4.06 9.51 3.92
N MET A 48 2.95 8.78 3.70
CA MET A 48 2.12 8.28 4.79
C MET A 48 2.84 7.21 5.62
N LYS A 49 3.64 6.35 4.99
CA LYS A 49 4.45 5.35 5.69
C LYS A 49 5.50 6.00 6.58
N ALA A 50 6.16 7.08 6.13
CA ALA A 50 7.09 7.84 6.95
C ALA A 50 6.44 8.37 8.23
N VAL A 51 5.23 8.92 8.12
CA VAL A 51 4.46 9.38 9.29
C VAL A 51 4.12 8.22 10.23
N ILE A 52 3.60 7.11 9.70
CA ILE A 52 3.23 5.94 10.52
C ILE A 52 4.44 5.41 11.28
N GLU A 53 5.59 5.25 10.63
CA GLU A 53 6.79 4.72 11.27
C GLU A 53 7.35 5.68 12.33
N ALA A 54 7.27 7.00 12.11
CA ALA A 54 7.60 7.98 13.14
C ALA A 54 6.65 7.88 14.35
N LEU A 55 5.34 7.75 14.14
CA LEU A 55 4.37 7.55 15.22
C LEU A 55 4.60 6.23 15.97
N ARG A 56 4.98 5.15 15.27
CA ARG A 56 5.34 3.86 15.89
C ARG A 56 6.55 4.03 16.81
N TRP A 57 7.53 4.82 16.40
CA TRP A 57 8.68 5.15 17.23
C TRP A 57 8.28 5.97 18.46
N ILE A 58 7.48 7.01 18.29
CA ILE A 58 6.99 7.84 19.41
C ILE A 58 6.22 6.96 20.40
N SER A 59 5.33 6.09 19.92
CA SER A 59 4.53 5.21 20.77
C SER A 59 5.37 4.29 21.64
N LYS A 60 6.55 3.87 21.17
CA LYS A 60 7.46 3.01 21.92
C LYS A 60 8.41 3.78 22.85
N ASN A 61 8.78 5.02 22.49
CA ASN A 61 9.91 5.70 23.12
C ASN A 61 9.55 6.99 23.88
N ALA A 62 8.45 7.67 23.53
CA ALA A 62 8.17 9.02 24.04
C ALA A 62 7.76 9.05 25.51
N HIS A 63 7.24 7.95 26.07
CA HIS A 63 6.83 7.86 27.48
C HIS A 63 5.98 9.05 27.99
N GLY A 64 5.11 9.63 27.15
CA GLY A 64 4.25 10.77 27.48
C GLY A 64 4.79 12.15 27.08
N GLU A 65 5.97 12.24 26.46
CA GLU A 65 6.48 13.47 25.86
C GLU A 65 5.66 13.88 24.63
N ASN A 66 5.49 15.19 24.43
CA ASN A 66 4.79 15.75 23.28
C ASN A 66 5.68 15.76 22.04
N ALA A 67 5.07 15.74 20.86
CA ALA A 67 5.80 15.74 19.60
C ALA A 67 5.24 16.76 18.59
N SER A 68 6.13 17.43 17.86
CA SER A 68 5.82 18.24 16.69
C SER A 68 6.23 17.49 15.42
N ILE A 69 5.27 17.23 14.54
CA ILE A 69 5.45 16.48 13.31
C ILE A 69 5.38 17.43 12.12
N TYR A 70 6.47 17.52 11.37
CA TYR A 70 6.59 18.27 10.13
C TYR A 70 6.55 17.28 8.95
N SER A 71 5.55 17.43 8.08
CA SER A 71 5.35 16.59 6.91
C SER A 71 4.87 17.44 5.74
N ASP A 72 5.34 17.14 4.54
CA ASP A 72 4.84 17.75 3.32
C ASP A 72 3.61 17.04 2.74
N SER A 73 3.23 15.89 3.33
CA SER A 73 2.06 15.13 2.96
C SER A 73 0.78 15.89 3.22
N SER A 74 0.31 16.58 2.19
CA SER A 74 -0.95 17.31 2.23
C SER A 74 -2.14 16.38 2.55
N LEU A 75 -2.08 15.12 2.11
CA LEU A 75 -3.11 14.12 2.39
C LEU A 75 -3.21 13.87 3.89
N VAL A 76 -2.10 13.53 4.56
CA VAL A 76 -2.08 13.23 5.99
C VAL A 76 -2.49 14.45 6.80
N ILE A 77 -1.83 15.59 6.57
CA ILE A 77 -2.06 16.79 7.38
C ILE A 77 -3.49 17.32 7.21
N ASN A 78 -4.03 17.37 5.97
CA ASN A 78 -5.39 17.86 5.78
C ASN A 78 -6.45 16.86 6.27
N SER A 79 -6.22 15.55 6.19
CA SER A 79 -7.14 14.57 6.80
C SER A 79 -7.24 14.74 8.32
N ILE A 80 -6.15 15.12 8.98
CA ILE A 80 -6.14 15.37 10.43
C ILE A 80 -6.72 16.74 10.76
N LYS A 81 -6.21 17.82 10.14
CA LYS A 81 -6.58 19.20 10.49
C LYS A 81 -7.92 19.66 9.93
N LYS A 82 -8.27 19.20 8.73
CA LYS A 82 -9.46 19.67 7.98
C LYS A 82 -10.53 18.59 7.84
N GLY A 83 -10.33 17.41 8.44
CA GLY A 83 -11.29 16.30 8.37
C GLY A 83 -11.53 15.80 6.94
N TRP A 84 -10.54 15.87 6.06
CA TRP A 84 -10.68 15.35 4.70
C TRP A 84 -11.03 13.86 4.72
N LYS A 85 -12.08 13.49 3.98
CA LYS A 85 -12.51 12.09 3.84
C LYS A 85 -11.36 11.24 3.29
N ARG A 86 -11.01 10.19 4.03
CA ARG A 86 -10.00 9.19 3.65
C ARG A 86 -10.63 8.23 2.63
N LYS A 87 -10.28 8.38 1.35
CA LYS A 87 -10.84 7.60 0.23
C LYS A 87 -9.86 6.61 -0.38
N THR A 88 -8.57 6.84 -0.22
CA THR A 88 -7.48 6.05 -0.79
C THR A 88 -6.49 5.68 0.31
N ASN A 89 -5.63 4.68 0.06
CA ASN A 89 -4.64 4.18 1.02
C ASN A 89 -5.27 3.72 2.36
N LEU A 90 -6.45 3.10 2.29
CA LEU A 90 -7.22 2.71 3.49
C LEU A 90 -6.43 1.73 4.38
N ASP A 91 -5.63 0.86 3.78
CA ASP A 91 -4.70 -0.04 4.47
C ASP A 91 -3.71 0.71 5.36
N LEU A 92 -3.16 1.82 4.87
CA LEU A 92 -2.26 2.66 5.67
C LEU A 92 -3.02 3.50 6.69
N TRP A 93 -4.28 3.87 6.42
CA TRP A 93 -5.12 4.59 7.40
C TRP A 93 -5.49 3.71 8.58
N GLU A 94 -5.77 2.43 8.35
CA GLU A 94 -5.95 1.44 9.42
C GLU A 94 -4.68 1.33 10.28
N GLU A 95 -3.50 1.17 9.66
CA GLU A 95 -2.22 1.17 10.39
C GLU A 95 -2.00 2.47 11.18
N PHE A 96 -2.33 3.61 10.57
CA PHE A 96 -2.21 4.92 11.21
C PHE A 96 -3.10 5.01 12.46
N ASP A 97 -4.37 4.63 12.35
CA ASP A 97 -5.33 4.69 13.45
C ASP A 97 -4.94 3.74 14.59
N GLU A 98 -4.44 2.54 14.27
CA GLU A 98 -3.92 1.59 15.26
C GLU A 98 -2.77 2.17 16.09
N VAL A 99 -1.87 2.91 15.46
CA VAL A 99 -0.73 3.54 16.14
C VAL A 99 -1.19 4.76 16.93
N MET A 100 -2.07 5.58 16.36
CA MET A 100 -2.67 6.73 17.04
C MET A 100 -3.43 6.32 18.31
N ALA A 101 -4.12 5.17 18.29
CA ALA A 101 -4.81 4.65 19.47
C ALA A 101 -3.88 4.36 20.66
N LYS A 102 -2.57 4.18 20.41
CA LYS A 102 -1.53 3.98 21.44
C LYS A 102 -0.91 5.28 21.94
N LEU A 103 -1.24 6.42 21.32
CA LEU A 103 -0.65 7.74 21.59
C LEU A 103 -1.62 8.68 22.34
N LYS A 104 -2.66 8.16 23.00
CA LYS A 104 -3.71 8.97 23.65
C LYS A 104 -3.19 9.98 24.69
N ASN A 105 -2.04 9.70 25.31
CA ASN A 105 -1.43 10.55 26.33
C ASN A 105 -0.34 11.48 25.78
N VAL A 106 -0.12 11.48 24.46
CA VAL A 106 0.90 12.29 23.79
C VAL A 106 0.20 13.35 22.97
N LYS A 107 0.49 14.63 23.21
CA LYS A 107 0.02 15.71 22.34
C LYS A 107 0.88 15.73 21.08
N LEU A 108 0.24 15.54 19.93
CA LEU A 108 0.86 15.64 18.61
C LEU A 108 0.47 16.96 17.96
N ASP A 109 1.46 17.79 17.66
CA ASP A 109 1.31 19.00 16.88
C ASP A 109 1.68 18.74 15.42
N TRP A 110 0.72 18.92 14.51
CA TRP A 110 0.88 18.61 13.10
C TRP A 110 1.24 19.87 12.33
N ASN A 111 2.31 19.85 11.55
CA ASN A 111 2.80 20.99 10.81
C ASN A 111 2.97 20.62 9.34
N TRP A 112 2.14 21.21 8.49
CA TRP A 112 2.34 21.08 7.05
C TRP A 112 3.49 21.98 6.63
N VAL A 113 4.45 21.41 5.92
CA VAL A 113 5.54 22.14 5.29
C VAL A 113 5.41 21.99 3.78
N LYS A 114 5.80 23.02 3.04
CA LYS A 114 5.80 22.92 1.59
C LYS A 114 6.99 22.05 1.16
N GLY A 115 6.73 21.01 0.36
CA GLY A 115 7.79 20.18 -0.24
C GLY A 115 8.82 21.05 -0.97
N HIS A 116 10.09 20.69 -0.84
CA HIS A 116 11.25 21.43 -1.38
C HIS A 116 11.37 22.91 -0.99
N ALA A 117 10.75 23.36 0.12
CA ALA A 117 11.00 24.70 0.67
C ALA A 117 12.38 24.82 1.33
N ASP A 118 12.81 26.05 1.65
CA ASP A 118 14.11 26.39 2.26
C ASP A 118 14.32 25.89 3.71
N ASN A 119 13.61 24.84 4.13
CA ASN A 119 13.85 24.19 5.41
C ASN A 119 14.89 23.07 5.26
N LYS A 120 16.09 23.29 5.82
CA LYS A 120 17.20 22.33 5.80
C LYS A 120 16.82 20.93 6.28
N MET A 121 15.97 20.81 7.30
CA MET A 121 15.55 19.50 7.81
C MET A 121 14.60 18.80 6.86
N ASN A 122 13.72 19.55 6.18
CA ASN A 122 12.82 18.97 5.17
C ASN A 122 13.61 18.48 3.96
N GLN A 123 14.57 19.28 3.46
CA GLN A 123 15.46 18.87 2.37
C GLN A 123 16.26 17.62 2.74
N ARG A 124 16.75 17.54 3.99
CA ARG A 124 17.50 16.39 4.46
C ARG A 124 16.68 15.11 4.52
N VAL A 125 15.40 15.18 4.93
CA VAL A 125 14.53 14.00 4.95
C VAL A 125 14.08 13.59 3.53
N ASP A 126 13.84 14.55 2.64
CA ASP A 126 13.62 14.31 1.19
C ASP A 126 14.81 13.56 0.58
N GLU A 127 16.03 14.07 0.78
CA GLU A 127 17.26 13.43 0.31
C GLU A 127 17.40 11.99 0.81
N LEU A 128 17.02 11.72 2.06
CA LEU A 128 17.01 10.36 2.62
C LEU A 128 15.95 9.49 1.95
N ALA A 129 14.74 9.98 1.75
CA ALA A 129 13.67 9.25 1.07
C ALA A 129 14.06 8.92 -0.38
N VAL A 130 14.60 9.89 -1.12
CA VAL A 130 15.15 9.71 -2.48
C VAL A 130 16.33 8.73 -2.49
N LYS A 131 17.19 8.77 -1.48
CA LYS A 131 18.31 7.83 -1.36
C LYS A 131 17.82 6.41 -1.13
N GLU A 132 16.80 6.21 -0.29
CA GLU A 132 16.21 4.88 -0.10
C GLU A 132 15.49 4.39 -1.36
N SER A 133 14.73 5.25 -2.05
CA SER A 133 14.03 4.85 -3.30
C SER A 133 15.00 4.36 -4.38
N LYS A 134 16.21 4.94 -4.45
CA LYS A 134 17.30 4.50 -5.34
C LYS A 134 17.96 3.17 -4.93
N LYS A 135 17.94 2.81 -3.65
CA LYS A 135 18.46 1.52 -3.16
C LYS A 135 17.47 0.39 -3.40
N ILE A 136 16.19 0.72 -3.40
CA ILE A 136 15.17 -0.26 -3.74
C ILE A 136 15.36 -0.63 -5.21
N PRO A 137 15.54 -1.94 -5.51
CA PRO A 137 15.58 -2.36 -6.90
C PRO A 137 14.26 -1.91 -7.55
N LYS A 138 14.36 -1.06 -8.58
CA LYS A 138 13.23 -0.70 -9.43
C LYS A 138 12.43 -1.97 -9.68
N SER A 139 11.11 -1.92 -9.47
CA SER A 139 10.22 -2.96 -9.97
C SER A 139 10.67 -3.30 -11.39
N VAL A 140 11.17 -4.53 -11.52
CA VAL A 140 11.77 -5.16 -12.69
C VAL A 140 12.22 -4.17 -13.78
N SER A 141 13.46 -3.67 -13.69
CA SER A 141 14.15 -3.03 -14.83
C SER A 141 14.09 -3.92 -16.08
N GLU A 142 14.13 -3.36 -17.28
CA GLU A 142 14.10 -4.08 -18.58
C GLU A 142 15.05 -5.31 -18.64
N ASN A 143 16.18 -5.28 -17.92
CA ASN A 143 17.12 -6.41 -17.82
C ASN A 143 16.67 -7.53 -16.86
N ALA A 144 15.91 -7.19 -15.81
CA ALA A 144 15.23 -8.16 -14.97
C ALA A 144 13.99 -8.73 -15.71
N SER A 145 13.35 -7.96 -16.59
CA SER A 145 12.24 -8.45 -17.42
C SER A 145 12.71 -9.60 -18.28
N ALA A 146 13.89 -9.53 -18.90
CA ALA A 146 14.47 -10.62 -19.69
C ALA A 146 14.77 -11.89 -18.86
N LYS A 147 15.29 -11.76 -17.63
CA LYS A 147 15.54 -12.89 -16.72
C LYS A 147 14.24 -13.49 -16.19
N VAL A 148 13.29 -12.66 -15.79
CA VAL A 148 11.96 -13.09 -15.34
C VAL A 148 11.20 -13.72 -16.50
N LEU A 149 11.29 -13.17 -17.71
CA LEU A 149 10.76 -13.76 -18.94
C LEU A 149 11.37 -15.10 -19.26
N ALA A 150 12.69 -15.24 -19.13
CA ALA A 150 13.37 -16.52 -19.31
C ALA A 150 12.89 -17.55 -18.29
N GLU A 151 12.65 -17.14 -17.04
CA GLU A 151 12.17 -18.05 -15.99
C GLU A 151 10.68 -18.37 -16.14
N VAL A 152 9.85 -17.41 -16.53
CA VAL A 152 8.43 -17.60 -16.91
C VAL A 152 8.32 -18.56 -18.11
N LYS A 153 9.18 -18.40 -19.13
CA LYS A 153 9.23 -19.30 -20.30
C LYS A 153 9.61 -20.74 -19.93
N LYS A 154 10.40 -20.95 -18.87
CA LYS A 154 10.76 -22.30 -18.37
C LYS A 154 9.63 -23.00 -17.61
N LEU A 155 8.62 -22.26 -17.12
CA LEU A 155 7.64 -22.79 -16.16
C LEU A 155 6.39 -23.44 -16.81
N GLY A 156 6.23 -23.38 -18.13
CA GLY A 156 5.11 -24.03 -18.84
C GLY A 156 3.73 -23.49 -18.42
N ASP A 157 2.64 -24.20 -18.78
CA ASP A 157 1.26 -23.72 -18.61
C ASP A 157 0.72 -23.72 -17.15
N GLY A 158 1.57 -23.63 -16.12
CA GLY A 158 1.09 -23.39 -14.75
C GLY A 158 2.17 -23.10 -13.72
N TYR A 159 1.82 -22.36 -12.68
CA TYR A 159 2.74 -21.83 -11.68
C TYR A 159 2.83 -22.76 -10.47
N TYR A 160 4.02 -23.02 -9.92
CA TYR A 160 4.14 -23.81 -8.68
C TYR A 160 4.15 -22.89 -7.45
N CYS A 161 3.20 -23.07 -6.54
CA CYS A 161 3.16 -22.29 -5.31
C CYS A 161 4.00 -22.97 -4.21
N LYS A 162 5.06 -22.29 -3.78
CA LYS A 162 5.96 -22.76 -2.71
C LYS A 162 5.29 -22.87 -1.33
N ASN A 163 4.15 -22.21 -1.14
CA ASN A 163 3.44 -22.21 0.15
C ASN A 163 2.45 -23.37 0.28
N CYS A 164 1.75 -23.75 -0.81
CA CYS A 164 0.80 -24.86 -0.78
C CYS A 164 1.34 -26.14 -1.45
N HIS A 165 2.55 -26.09 -2.01
CA HIS A 165 3.20 -27.18 -2.74
C HIS A 165 2.36 -27.76 -3.89
N LYS A 166 1.47 -26.95 -4.48
CA LYS A 166 0.56 -27.33 -5.57
C LYS A 166 0.84 -26.49 -6.82
N LYS A 167 0.52 -27.08 -7.97
CA LYS A 167 0.37 -26.33 -9.22
C LYS A 167 -0.86 -25.41 -9.08
N ALA A 168 -0.65 -24.14 -9.34
CA ALA A 168 -1.62 -23.07 -9.25
C ALA A 168 -1.69 -22.38 -10.60
N ASN A 169 -2.89 -22.07 -11.06
CA ASN A 169 -3.08 -21.33 -12.31
C ASN A 169 -2.79 -19.83 -12.18
N GLY A 170 -2.55 -19.35 -10.95
CA GLY A 170 -2.18 -17.97 -10.67
C GLY A 170 -3.36 -17.00 -10.84
N LEU A 171 -3.80 -16.33 -9.77
CA LEU A 171 -4.62 -15.14 -9.86
C LEU A 171 -3.72 -14.00 -10.36
N LEU A 172 -3.93 -13.60 -11.61
CA LEU A 172 -3.14 -12.60 -12.29
C LEU A 172 -3.68 -11.19 -11.97
N GLY A 173 -3.21 -10.55 -10.91
CA GLY A 173 -3.60 -9.18 -10.52
C GLY A 173 -3.27 -8.15 -11.61
N TRP A 174 -4.30 -7.48 -12.12
CA TRP A 174 -4.18 -6.43 -13.12
C TRP A 174 -3.47 -5.20 -12.53
N MET A 175 -2.44 -4.74 -13.22
CA MET A 175 -1.67 -3.54 -12.88
C MET A 175 -1.74 -2.59 -14.09
N PRO A 176 -2.59 -1.55 -14.05
CA PRO A 176 -2.85 -0.68 -15.20
C PRO A 176 -1.58 -0.05 -15.76
N ASP A 177 -0.70 0.40 -14.85
CA ASP A 177 0.50 1.20 -15.17
C ASP A 177 1.80 0.39 -15.20
N SER A 178 1.72 -0.95 -15.16
CA SER A 178 2.88 -1.85 -15.20
C SER A 178 2.95 -2.60 -16.53
N GLU A 179 4.16 -2.88 -17.03
CA GLU A 179 4.40 -3.83 -18.13
C GLU A 179 4.32 -5.31 -17.67
N MET A 180 4.01 -5.53 -16.39
CA MET A 180 3.93 -6.85 -15.77
C MET A 180 2.60 -7.05 -15.04
N ILE A 181 2.25 -8.31 -14.83
CA ILE A 181 1.05 -8.75 -14.11
C ILE A 181 1.49 -9.49 -12.85
N ARG A 182 0.87 -9.21 -11.70
CA ARG A 182 1.17 -9.91 -10.44
C ARG A 182 0.53 -11.29 -10.44
N VAL A 183 1.25 -12.36 -10.10
CA VAL A 183 0.71 -13.73 -10.02
C VAL A 183 0.61 -14.16 -8.55
N ASP A 184 -0.60 -14.30 -8.05
CA ASP A 184 -0.89 -14.83 -6.71
C ASP A 184 -1.42 -16.28 -6.79
N CYS A 185 -1.22 -17.09 -5.76
CA CYS A 185 -1.71 -18.46 -5.72
C CYS A 185 -3.23 -18.50 -5.59
N GLU A 186 -3.94 -19.18 -6.49
CA GLU A 186 -5.40 -19.37 -6.40
C GLU A 186 -5.83 -20.16 -5.15
N HIS A 187 -4.96 -21.00 -4.60
CA HIS A 187 -5.27 -21.84 -3.44
C HIS A 187 -5.12 -21.13 -2.10
N CYS A 188 -4.14 -20.23 -1.97
CA CYS A 188 -3.80 -19.61 -0.68
C CYS A 188 -3.67 -18.08 -0.73
N GLY A 189 -3.89 -17.45 -1.88
CA GLY A 189 -3.82 -15.99 -2.08
C GLY A 189 -2.43 -15.39 -1.89
N LYS A 190 -1.38 -16.21 -1.75
CA LYS A 190 0.01 -15.74 -1.56
C LYS A 190 0.66 -15.43 -2.89
N TYR A 191 1.42 -14.34 -2.94
CA TYR A 191 2.25 -13.99 -4.08
C TYR A 191 3.17 -15.15 -4.50
N ILE A 192 3.17 -15.45 -5.80
CA ILE A 192 4.08 -16.43 -6.42
C ILE A 192 5.19 -15.68 -7.14
N MET A 193 4.85 -14.84 -8.11
CA MET A 193 5.81 -14.14 -8.99
C MET A 193 5.15 -13.01 -9.79
N PHE A 194 5.91 -12.32 -10.64
CA PHE A 194 5.37 -11.45 -11.70
C PHE A 194 5.44 -12.16 -13.06
N GLY A 195 4.42 -11.96 -13.90
CA GLY A 195 4.35 -12.43 -15.29
C GLY A 195 4.35 -11.26 -16.27
N GLU A 196 4.69 -11.54 -17.53
CA GLU A 196 4.71 -10.53 -18.60
C GLU A 196 3.30 -10.13 -19.04
N LYS A 197 3.06 -8.84 -19.34
CA LYS A 197 1.77 -8.32 -19.80
C LYS A 197 1.56 -8.55 -21.31
N ASN A 198 1.41 -9.80 -21.71
CA ASN A 198 1.07 -10.21 -23.07
C ASN A 198 -0.41 -10.61 -23.22
N LYS A 199 -0.92 -10.71 -24.45
CA LYS A 199 -2.35 -11.00 -24.71
C LYS A 199 -2.84 -12.27 -24.01
N LYS A 200 -2.06 -13.36 -24.02
CA LYS A 200 -2.39 -14.62 -23.32
C LYS A 200 -2.55 -14.39 -21.80
N ASN A 201 -1.61 -13.69 -21.17
CA ASN A 201 -1.62 -13.42 -19.74
C ASN A 201 -2.68 -12.37 -19.35
N ILE A 202 -2.96 -11.38 -20.21
CA ILE A 202 -4.07 -10.44 -20.04
C ILE A 202 -5.40 -11.17 -20.12
N ASP A 203 -5.56 -12.11 -21.05
CA ASP A 203 -6.79 -12.89 -21.20
C ASP A 203 -6.96 -13.86 -20.01
N LEU A 204 -5.87 -14.45 -19.50
CA LEU A 204 -5.86 -15.22 -18.25
C LEU A 204 -6.20 -14.33 -17.04
N ALA A 205 -5.63 -13.12 -16.96
CA ALA A 205 -5.95 -12.13 -15.93
C ALA A 205 -7.42 -11.74 -15.97
N LYS A 206 -7.97 -11.44 -17.15
CA LYS A 206 -9.40 -11.14 -17.32
C LYS A 206 -10.30 -12.32 -16.94
N LYS A 207 -9.83 -13.57 -17.10
CA LYS A 207 -10.56 -14.78 -16.70
C LYS A 207 -10.48 -15.08 -15.20
N HIS A 208 -9.47 -14.56 -14.50
CA HIS A 208 -9.15 -14.93 -13.12
C HIS A 208 -8.99 -13.75 -12.14
N VAL A 209 -9.10 -12.50 -12.59
CA VAL A 209 -9.22 -11.30 -11.73
C VAL A 209 -10.67 -11.21 -11.31
N LEU A 210 -10.99 -12.03 -10.34
CA LEU A 210 -12.33 -12.20 -9.84
C LEU A 210 -12.18 -12.16 -8.33
N VAL A 211 -12.77 -11.13 -7.74
CA VAL A 211 -13.09 -10.95 -6.31
C VAL A 211 -12.66 -12.13 -5.44
N SER A 212 -11.73 -11.93 -4.50
CA SER A 212 -11.21 -13.05 -3.69
C SER A 212 -12.34 -13.87 -3.07
N LYS A 213 -12.15 -15.19 -2.87
CA LYS A 213 -13.18 -16.06 -2.29
C LYS A 213 -13.86 -15.46 -1.05
N LYS A 214 -13.08 -14.82 -0.17
CA LYS A 214 -13.56 -14.13 1.03
C LYS A 214 -14.40 -12.90 0.73
N GLN A 215 -14.05 -12.12 -0.29
CA GLN A 215 -14.85 -10.97 -0.75
C GLN A 215 -16.14 -11.43 -1.45
N LEU A 216 -16.09 -12.49 -2.25
CA LEU A 216 -17.26 -13.09 -2.89
C LEU A 216 -18.26 -13.63 -1.84
N GLU A 217 -17.78 -14.38 -0.85
CA GLU A 217 -18.59 -14.86 0.29
C GLU A 217 -19.25 -13.70 1.05
N LYS A 218 -18.55 -12.57 1.19
CA LYS A 218 -19.09 -11.37 1.84
C LYS A 218 -20.20 -10.71 1.00
N ILE A 219 -20.02 -10.62 -0.32
CA ILE A 219 -21.02 -10.06 -1.24
C ILE A 219 -22.30 -10.92 -1.28
N ILE A 220 -22.14 -12.25 -1.37
CA ILE A 220 -23.28 -13.19 -1.35
C ILE A 220 -24.09 -13.02 -0.07
N LYS A 221 -23.42 -12.99 1.08
CA LYS A 221 -24.08 -12.82 2.38
C LYS A 221 -24.84 -11.49 2.50
N ILE A 222 -24.32 -10.41 1.90
CA ILE A 222 -25.01 -9.11 1.87
C ILE A 222 -26.31 -9.20 1.05
N LYS A 223 -26.29 -9.85 -0.13
CA LYS A 223 -27.49 -10.06 -0.95
C LYS A 223 -28.53 -10.94 -0.26
N GLU A 224 -28.09 -12.05 0.36
CA GLU A 224 -28.98 -12.94 1.10
C GLU A 224 -29.67 -12.24 2.29
N ASN A 225 -28.91 -11.41 3.03
CA ASN A 225 -29.47 -10.63 4.14
C ASN A 225 -30.52 -9.59 3.69
N ARG A 226 -30.51 -9.19 2.41
CA ARG A 226 -31.53 -8.31 1.80
C ARG A 226 -32.78 -9.05 1.33
N GLY A 227 -32.75 -10.38 1.36
CA GLY A 227 -33.78 -11.21 0.72
C GLY A 227 -33.64 -11.28 -0.80
N ASP A 228 -32.52 -10.82 -1.37
CA ASP A 228 -32.25 -10.95 -2.79
C ASP A 228 -31.89 -12.41 -3.11
N ALA A 229 -32.58 -13.01 -4.08
CA ALA A 229 -32.20 -14.33 -4.57
C ALA A 229 -30.86 -14.22 -5.33
N VAL A 230 -29.84 -14.96 -4.88
CA VAL A 230 -28.54 -15.02 -5.56
C VAL A 230 -28.59 -16.11 -6.63
N GLY A 231 -28.88 -15.71 -7.87
CA GLY A 231 -28.99 -16.62 -9.01
C GLY A 231 -27.65 -16.99 -9.63
N GLU A 232 -27.66 -17.99 -10.51
CA GLU A 232 -26.46 -18.43 -11.23
C GLU A 232 -25.86 -17.32 -12.13
N ASN A 233 -26.70 -16.42 -12.63
CA ASN A 233 -26.30 -15.26 -13.42
C ASN A 233 -25.65 -14.17 -12.55
N ASP A 234 -26.19 -13.88 -11.36
CA ASP A 234 -25.57 -12.98 -10.39
C ASP A 234 -24.16 -13.44 -10.00
N LEU A 235 -24.01 -14.75 -9.74
CA LEU A 235 -22.71 -15.33 -9.40
C LEU A 235 -21.72 -15.21 -10.56
N LYS A 236 -22.17 -15.35 -11.81
CA LYS A 236 -21.33 -15.16 -13.01
C LYS A 236 -20.91 -13.71 -13.16
N ASP A 237 -21.75 -12.75 -12.81
CA ASP A 237 -21.44 -11.33 -12.96
C ASP A 237 -20.59 -10.77 -11.81
N ILE A 238 -20.88 -11.12 -10.55
CA ILE A 238 -20.05 -10.75 -9.40
C ILE A 238 -18.64 -11.32 -9.55
N LYS A 239 -18.55 -12.56 -10.06
CA LYS A 239 -17.24 -13.15 -10.32
C LYS A 239 -16.46 -12.28 -11.30
N LYS A 240 -17.05 -11.67 -12.33
CA LYS A 240 -16.35 -10.80 -13.30
C LYS A 240 -15.85 -9.46 -12.74
N TRP A 241 -16.22 -9.09 -11.52
CA TRP A 241 -15.81 -7.82 -10.95
C TRP A 241 -14.32 -7.82 -10.61
N THR A 242 -13.70 -6.67 -10.89
CA THR A 242 -12.39 -6.33 -10.34
C THR A 242 -12.47 -6.22 -8.82
N ARG A 243 -11.30 -6.31 -8.16
CA ARG A 243 -11.21 -6.14 -6.72
C ARG A 243 -11.75 -4.77 -6.27
N GLU A 244 -11.48 -3.72 -7.04
CA GLU A 244 -11.93 -2.36 -6.77
C GLU A 244 -13.46 -2.24 -6.90
N GLU A 245 -14.08 -2.81 -7.93
CA GLU A 245 -15.54 -2.83 -8.08
C GLU A 245 -16.23 -3.59 -6.94
N ALA A 246 -15.65 -4.72 -6.52
CA ALA A 246 -16.13 -5.48 -5.37
C ALA A 246 -15.98 -4.72 -4.05
N GLU A 247 -14.87 -4.01 -3.86
CA GLU A 247 -14.63 -3.17 -2.68
C GLU A 247 -15.59 -1.98 -2.65
N VAL A 248 -15.83 -1.34 -3.80
CA VAL A 248 -16.83 -0.28 -3.95
C VAL A 248 -18.23 -0.80 -3.59
N PHE A 249 -18.67 -1.92 -4.17
CA PHE A 249 -19.98 -2.51 -3.86
C PHE A 249 -20.13 -2.85 -2.37
N ILE A 250 -19.14 -3.53 -1.78
CA ILE A 250 -19.18 -3.87 -0.36
C ILE A 250 -19.26 -2.59 0.50
N SER A 251 -18.53 -1.54 0.12
CA SER A 251 -18.51 -0.27 0.86
C SER A 251 -19.80 0.55 0.70
N SER A 252 -20.41 0.58 -0.49
CA SER A 252 -21.65 1.32 -0.75
C SER A 252 -22.87 0.65 -0.13
N GLU A 253 -22.86 -0.67 0.00
CA GLU A 253 -23.97 -1.44 0.56
C GLU A 253 -23.91 -1.53 2.09
N GLN A 254 -22.73 -1.38 2.70
CA GLN A 254 -22.58 -1.25 4.16
C GLN A 254 -23.11 0.08 4.72
N THR A 255 -23.42 1.06 3.87
CA THR A 255 -24.02 2.35 4.26
C THR A 255 -25.56 2.39 4.17
N LEU A 256 -26.19 1.33 3.67
CA LEU A 256 -27.64 1.25 3.44
C LEU A 256 -28.39 0.42 4.51
N PHE A 257 -27.69 -0.04 5.54
CA PHE A 257 -28.19 -0.81 6.68
C PHE A 257 -27.83 -0.16 8.00
#